data_AF-A0A944HWT0-F1
#
_entry.id   AF-A0A944HWT0-F1
#
_cell.length_a   1.000
_cell.length_b   1.000
_cell.length_c   1.000
_cell.angle_alpha   90.00
_cell.angle_beta   90.00
_cell.angle_gamma   90.00
#
_symmetry.space_group_name_H-M   'P 1'
#
loop_
_entity.id
_entity.type
_entity.pdbx_description
1 polymer ?
#
loop_
_entity_poly.entity_id
_entity_poly.type
_entity_poly.pdbx_seq_one_letter_code
_entity_poly.pdbx_strand_id
1 'polypeptide(L)'
;MPHSSPHPRPYPTGRPSATRDWCLIIAGFLLAFGLATICAVQILLTGGIDLPAWTVRYLPGMKAGFIVAAAALLLARWWLGHRTADLGLALRTRRPFPYGGLGATAVAYLGMWVGFEVMRLFPAPDYTPAHRSSAGDQFVANLHSALVEETLLLALPMAVMTRLRWCWQAQLAVLVALRVPFHLYYGYGALALGLVWMCGYVLVYRQVGVVWPSMLTHFAYNSAHADYLPPTARSLMGFALLVGGVATLVRLARRTAPLPLNRRRPLPTARGATPWPSHVHDGAPRRAGRD
;
A
#
# COMPACT_ATOMS: atom_id res chain seq x y z
N MET A 1 0.13 37.03 24.20
CA MET A 1 -0.05 37.27 22.75
C MET A 1 -1.11 36.31 22.23
N PRO A 2 -2.21 36.79 21.65
CA PRO A 2 -3.24 35.92 21.09
C PRO A 2 -2.69 35.18 19.86
N HIS A 3 -2.74 33.84 19.89
CA HIS A 3 -2.46 33.01 18.72
C HIS A 3 -3.56 33.28 17.69
N SER A 4 -3.24 34.04 16.65
CA SER A 4 -4.06 34.13 15.44
C SER A 4 -4.13 32.75 14.80
N SER A 5 -5.28 32.10 14.94
CA SER A 5 -5.59 30.85 14.27
C SER A 5 -5.41 31.05 12.76
N PRO A 6 -4.53 30.30 12.07
CA PRO A 6 -4.31 30.48 10.64
C PRO A 6 -5.62 30.24 9.90
N HIS A 7 -6.08 31.24 9.16
CA HIS A 7 -7.25 31.12 8.30
C HIS A 7 -7.05 29.94 7.34
N PRO A 8 -8.01 28.98 7.27
CA PRO A 8 -7.91 27.87 6.35
C PRO A 8 -7.90 28.42 4.92
N ARG A 9 -6.85 28.11 4.15
CA ARG A 9 -6.78 28.50 2.75
C ARG A 9 -8.01 27.92 2.02
N PRO A 10 -8.74 28.73 1.23
CA PRO A 10 -9.89 28.23 0.48
C PRO A 10 -9.44 27.08 -0.44
N TYR A 11 -10.14 25.96 -0.34
CA TYR A 11 -9.88 24.80 -1.19
C TYR A 11 -10.13 25.15 -2.65
N PRO A 12 -9.30 24.71 -3.61
CA PRO A 12 -9.61 24.84 -5.02
C PRO A 12 -10.96 24.17 -5.29
N THR A 13 -11.91 24.93 -5.82
CA THR A 13 -13.33 24.57 -5.99
C THR A 13 -13.58 23.56 -7.13
N GLY A 14 -12.53 22.93 -7.66
CA GLY A 14 -12.65 21.93 -8.71
C GLY A 14 -13.19 20.60 -8.16
N ARG A 15 -14.29 20.09 -8.74
CA ARG A 15 -14.76 18.73 -8.44
C ARG A 15 -13.63 17.73 -8.73
N PRO A 16 -13.38 16.75 -7.85
CA PRO A 16 -12.40 15.70 -8.12
C PRO A 16 -12.73 15.00 -9.44
N SER A 17 -11.76 14.91 -10.34
CA SER A 17 -11.89 14.25 -11.65
C SER A 17 -11.16 12.92 -11.62
N ALA A 18 -11.91 11.82 -11.59
CA ALA A 18 -11.35 10.47 -11.64
C ALA A 18 -10.48 10.26 -12.89
N THR A 19 -10.86 10.85 -14.03
CA THR A 19 -10.08 10.79 -15.27
C THR A 19 -8.68 11.34 -15.08
N ARG A 20 -8.53 12.53 -14.46
CA ARG A 20 -7.21 13.14 -14.24
C ARG A 20 -6.33 12.31 -13.30
N ASP A 21 -6.93 11.75 -12.25
CA ASP A 21 -6.23 10.85 -11.33
C ASP A 21 -5.66 9.62 -12.06
N TRP A 22 -6.49 8.96 -12.87
CA TRP A 22 -6.07 7.76 -13.60
C TRP A 22 -5.08 8.08 -14.71
N CYS A 23 -5.21 9.22 -15.41
CA CYS A 23 -4.21 9.68 -16.35
C CYS A 23 -2.83 9.85 -15.69
N LEU A 24 -2.78 10.39 -14.47
CA LEU A 24 -1.52 10.52 -13.73
C LEU A 24 -0.93 9.15 -13.34
N ILE A 25 -1.75 8.21 -12.88
CA ILE A 25 -1.31 6.84 -12.56
C ILE A 25 -0.78 6.13 -13.81
N ILE A 26 -1.51 6.20 -14.92
CA ILE A 26 -1.12 5.55 -16.19
C ILE A 26 0.17 6.17 -16.72
N ALA A 27 0.28 7.50 -16.74
CA ALA A 27 1.50 8.18 -17.19
C ALA A 27 2.70 7.82 -16.30
N GLY A 28 2.53 7.86 -14.97
CA GLY A 28 3.57 7.46 -14.03
C GLY A 28 4.00 6.00 -14.22
N PHE A 29 3.03 5.10 -14.44
CA PHE A 29 3.29 3.69 -14.71
C PHE A 29 4.10 3.50 -15.99
N LEU A 30 3.65 4.07 -17.11
CA LEU A 30 4.32 3.92 -18.40
C LEU A 30 5.74 4.48 -18.38
N LEU A 31 5.94 5.64 -17.75
CA LEU A 31 7.26 6.30 -17.67
C LEU A 31 8.24 5.56 -16.75
N ALA A 32 7.78 5.00 -15.63
CA ALA A 32 8.66 4.33 -14.67
C ALA A 32 8.81 2.82 -14.92
N PHE A 33 7.79 2.15 -15.44
CA PHE A 33 7.70 0.68 -15.51
C PHE A 33 7.36 0.14 -16.90
N GLY A 34 7.08 0.99 -17.90
CA GLY A 34 6.73 0.53 -19.25
C GLY A 34 7.82 -0.34 -19.88
N LEU A 35 9.07 0.10 -19.83
CA LEU A 35 10.20 -0.68 -20.34
C LEU A 35 10.40 -1.98 -19.56
N ALA A 36 10.32 -1.93 -18.22
CA ALA A 36 10.44 -3.13 -17.38
C ALA A 36 9.33 -4.15 -17.69
N THR A 37 8.11 -3.67 -17.97
CA THR A 37 6.98 -4.50 -18.40
C THR A 37 7.26 -5.18 -19.74
N ILE A 38 7.79 -4.45 -20.72
CA ILE A 38 8.16 -5.03 -22.03
C ILE A 38 9.21 -6.13 -21.84
N CYS A 39 10.27 -5.86 -21.06
CA CYS A 39 11.29 -6.86 -20.75
C CYS A 39 10.71 -8.08 -20.04
N ALA A 40 9.85 -7.88 -19.05
CA ALA A 40 9.23 -8.96 -18.28
C ALA A 40 8.34 -9.86 -19.15
N VAL A 41 7.54 -9.26 -20.03
CA VAL A 41 6.70 -9.97 -21.00
C VAL A 41 7.58 -10.75 -22.00
N GLN A 42 8.67 -10.17 -22.48
CA GLN A 42 9.55 -10.87 -23.40
C GLN A 42 10.22 -12.07 -22.75
N ILE A 43 10.75 -11.92 -21.53
CA ILE A 43 11.32 -13.03 -20.75
C ILE A 43 10.30 -14.16 -20.58
N LEU A 44 9.04 -13.81 -20.25
CA LEU A 44 7.97 -14.80 -20.13
C LEU A 44 7.73 -15.58 -21.43
N LEU A 45 7.79 -14.91 -22.58
CA LEU A 45 7.44 -15.50 -23.88
C LEU A 45 8.61 -16.23 -24.55
N THR A 46 9.85 -15.78 -24.35
CA THR A 46 11.03 -16.27 -25.10
C THR A 46 12.10 -16.90 -24.22
N GLY A 47 11.99 -16.80 -22.88
CA GLY A 47 13.02 -17.23 -21.94
C GLY A 47 14.26 -16.33 -21.89
N GLY A 48 14.26 -15.20 -22.62
CA GLY A 48 15.41 -14.30 -22.69
C GLY A 48 15.03 -12.85 -22.99
N ILE A 49 16.05 -11.99 -23.05
CA ILE A 49 15.90 -10.60 -23.51
C ILE A 49 16.60 -10.48 -24.86
N ASP A 50 15.81 -10.27 -25.92
CA ASP A 50 16.29 -9.88 -27.24
C ASP A 50 15.86 -8.42 -27.49
N LEU A 51 16.49 -7.50 -26.77
CA LEU A 51 16.28 -6.06 -26.93
C LEU A 51 17.62 -5.38 -27.22
N PRO A 52 17.60 -4.22 -27.92
CA PRO A 52 18.80 -3.45 -28.15
C PRO A 52 19.57 -3.18 -26.86
N ALA A 53 20.91 -3.25 -26.88
CA ALA A 53 21.74 -3.09 -25.67
C ALA A 53 21.46 -1.79 -24.87
N TRP A 54 20.88 -0.76 -25.48
CA TRP A 54 20.47 0.47 -24.78
C TRP A 54 19.27 0.27 -23.85
N THR A 55 18.37 -0.66 -24.11
CA THR A 55 17.25 -1.00 -23.21
C THR A 55 17.75 -1.70 -21.94
N VAL A 56 18.89 -2.40 -22.05
CA VAL A 56 19.58 -3.09 -20.96
C VAL A 56 20.38 -2.12 -20.07
N ARG A 57 20.48 -0.83 -20.44
CA ARG A 57 20.97 0.25 -19.55
C ARG A 57 19.92 0.58 -18.48
N TYR A 58 19.64 -0.43 -17.66
CA TYR A 58 18.63 -0.49 -16.62
C TYR A 58 18.84 0.57 -15.52
N LEU A 59 20.10 0.89 -15.21
CA LEU A 59 20.44 1.77 -14.09
C LEU A 59 20.05 3.26 -14.33
N PRO A 60 20.36 3.90 -15.49
CA PRO A 60 19.80 5.21 -15.82
C PRO A 60 18.26 5.24 -15.83
N GLY A 61 17.61 4.20 -16.38
CA GLY A 61 16.15 4.09 -16.41
C GLY A 61 15.53 4.04 -15.02
N MET A 62 16.08 3.22 -14.12
CA MET A 62 15.67 3.19 -12.70
C MET A 62 15.87 4.55 -12.02
N LYS A 63 16.98 5.25 -12.29
CA LYS A 63 17.21 6.58 -11.68
C LYS A 63 16.13 7.59 -12.09
N ALA A 64 15.66 7.53 -13.34
CA ALA A 64 14.55 8.36 -13.80
C ALA A 64 13.25 8.08 -13.02
N GLY A 65 13.03 6.84 -12.56
CA GLY A 65 11.88 6.46 -11.74
C GLY A 65 11.74 7.30 -10.47
N PHE A 66 12.84 7.68 -9.80
CA PHE A 66 12.77 8.58 -8.64
C PHE A 66 12.23 9.97 -8.99
N ILE A 67 12.64 10.50 -10.14
CA ILE A 67 12.17 11.80 -10.64
C ILE A 67 10.69 11.70 -11.00
N VAL A 68 10.29 10.63 -11.69
CA VAL A 68 8.88 10.37 -12.07
C VAL A 68 8.00 10.24 -10.82
N ALA A 69 8.43 9.49 -9.80
CA ALA A 69 7.69 9.35 -8.54
C ALA A 69 7.52 10.69 -7.82
N ALA A 70 8.60 11.47 -7.70
CA ALA A 70 8.55 12.78 -7.08
C ALA A 70 7.61 13.73 -7.85
N ALA A 71 7.74 13.79 -9.18
CA ALA A 71 6.88 14.60 -10.03
C ALA A 71 5.41 14.19 -9.93
N ALA A 72 5.12 12.88 -9.93
CA ALA A 72 3.76 12.37 -9.78
C ALA A 72 3.15 12.74 -8.42
N LEU A 73 3.92 12.65 -7.33
CA LEU A 73 3.45 13.09 -6.00
C LEU A 73 3.20 14.59 -5.93
N LEU A 74 4.07 15.40 -6.55
CA LEU A 74 3.89 16.85 -6.61
C LEU A 74 2.66 17.23 -7.44
N LEU A 75 2.45 16.59 -8.60
CA LEU A 75 1.25 16.77 -9.43
C LEU A 75 -0.01 16.31 -8.69
N ALA A 76 0.03 15.16 -8.02
CA ALA A 76 -1.10 14.69 -7.22
C ALA A 76 -1.48 15.69 -6.12
N ARG A 77 -0.49 16.33 -5.49
CA ARG A 77 -0.71 17.33 -4.45
C ARG A 77 -1.19 18.66 -5.01
N TRP A 78 -0.48 19.23 -5.97
CA TRP A 78 -0.69 20.60 -6.44
C TRP A 78 -1.78 20.70 -7.50
N TRP A 79 -1.85 19.73 -8.41
CA TRP A 79 -2.79 19.75 -9.52
C TRP A 79 -4.10 19.00 -9.21
N LEU A 80 -4.01 17.88 -8.47
CA LEU A 80 -5.18 17.04 -8.15
C LEU A 80 -5.74 17.25 -6.74
N GLY A 81 -5.08 18.08 -5.93
CA GLY A 81 -5.52 18.49 -4.60
C GLY A 81 -5.45 17.38 -3.53
N HIS A 82 -4.70 16.30 -3.76
CA HIS A 82 -4.50 15.27 -2.73
C HIS A 82 -3.67 15.81 -1.57
N ARG A 83 -4.09 15.57 -0.33
CA ARG A 83 -3.29 15.94 0.84
C ARG A 83 -2.19 14.91 1.06
N THR A 84 -1.12 15.31 1.74
CA THR A 84 -0.04 14.39 2.16
C THR A 84 -0.57 13.17 2.92
N ALA A 85 -1.61 13.36 3.75
CA ALA A 85 -2.27 12.28 4.47
C ALA A 85 -3.11 11.36 3.57
N ASP A 86 -3.65 11.86 2.45
CA ASP A 86 -4.41 11.06 1.48
C ASP A 86 -3.47 10.15 0.68
N LEU A 87 -2.26 10.65 0.38
CA LEU A 87 -1.17 9.89 -0.25
C LEU A 87 -0.47 8.92 0.72
N GLY A 88 -0.89 8.84 1.99
CA GLY A 88 -0.24 8.00 3.00
C GLY A 88 1.19 8.42 3.36
N LEU A 89 1.59 9.66 3.03
CA LEU A 89 2.91 10.22 3.32
C LEU A 89 2.99 10.88 4.71
N ALA A 90 1.97 10.70 5.55
CA ALA A 90 2.00 11.14 6.93
C ALA A 90 2.94 10.25 7.77
N LEU A 91 3.58 10.83 8.78
CA LEU A 91 4.44 10.08 9.71
C LEU A 91 3.64 9.23 10.71
N ARG A 92 2.44 9.71 11.10
CA ARG A 92 1.59 9.06 12.11
C ARG A 92 0.54 8.20 11.45
N THR A 93 0.35 7.00 12.00
CA THR A 93 -0.72 6.08 11.57
C THR A 93 -2.08 6.65 11.96
N ARG A 94 -3.09 6.41 11.11
CA ARG A 94 -4.48 6.83 11.37
C ARG A 94 -5.11 6.07 12.53
N ARG A 95 -4.70 4.82 12.73
CA ARG A 95 -5.18 3.93 13.80
C ARG A 95 -4.00 3.31 14.54
N PRO A 96 -4.17 2.96 15.83
CA PRO A 96 -3.16 2.21 16.56
C PRO A 96 -3.04 0.81 15.95
N PHE A 97 -1.83 0.46 15.52
CA PHE A 97 -1.47 -0.88 15.07
C PHE A 97 -0.64 -1.55 16.18
N PRO A 98 -0.75 -2.88 16.42
CA PRO A 98 0.11 -3.53 17.41
C PRO A 98 1.58 -3.31 17.02
N TYR A 99 2.39 -2.80 17.96
CA TYR A 99 3.79 -2.40 17.71
C TYR A 99 3.96 -1.26 16.69
N GLY A 100 2.91 -0.46 16.46
CA GLY A 100 2.97 0.73 15.61
C GLY A 100 3.31 0.41 14.15
N GLY A 101 4.04 1.31 13.50
CA GLY A 101 4.43 1.12 12.11
C GLY A 101 5.42 -0.04 11.89
N LEU A 102 6.23 -0.40 12.89
CA LEU A 102 7.11 -1.56 12.78
C LEU A 102 6.33 -2.88 12.74
N GLY A 103 5.27 -3.00 13.53
CA GLY A 103 4.36 -4.14 13.41
C GLY A 103 3.70 -4.19 12.03
N ALA A 104 3.31 -3.04 11.47
CA ALA A 104 2.75 -2.95 10.14
C ALA A 104 3.74 -3.37 9.05
N THR A 105 5.01 -2.94 9.15
CA THR A 105 6.11 -3.42 8.31
C THR A 105 6.25 -4.94 8.41
N ALA A 106 6.27 -5.50 9.62
CA ALA A 106 6.48 -6.93 9.81
C ALA A 106 5.32 -7.77 9.24
N VAL A 107 4.06 -7.31 9.36
CA VAL A 107 2.90 -7.98 8.74
C VAL A 107 2.93 -7.88 7.22
N ALA A 108 3.27 -6.71 6.67
CA ALA A 108 3.46 -6.54 5.24
C ALA A 108 4.58 -7.44 4.70
N TYR A 109 5.68 -7.57 5.45
CA TYR A 109 6.80 -8.46 5.14
C TYR A 109 6.37 -9.92 5.10
N LEU A 110 5.60 -10.37 6.10
CA LEU A 110 5.03 -11.71 6.11
C LEU A 110 4.18 -11.96 4.86
N GLY A 111 3.33 -11.00 4.46
CA GLY A 111 2.53 -11.10 3.24
C GLY A 111 3.38 -11.22 1.97
N MET A 112 4.44 -10.40 1.85
CA MET A 112 5.38 -10.47 0.72
C MET A 112 6.12 -11.81 0.70
N TRP A 113 6.64 -12.27 1.84
CA TRP A 113 7.34 -13.55 1.95
C TRP A 113 6.45 -14.73 1.56
N VAL A 114 5.22 -14.82 2.10
CA VAL A 114 4.27 -15.88 1.71
C VAL A 114 3.97 -15.81 0.22
N GLY A 115 3.85 -14.61 -0.37
CA GLY A 115 3.67 -14.46 -1.81
C GLY A 115 4.80 -15.08 -2.63
N PHE A 116 6.06 -14.87 -2.22
CA PHE A 116 7.20 -15.50 -2.89
C PHE A 116 7.27 -17.01 -2.67
N GLU A 117 6.91 -17.52 -1.49
CA GLU A 117 6.82 -18.97 -1.29
C GLU A 117 5.74 -19.62 -2.15
N VAL A 118 4.56 -18.98 -2.27
CA VAL A 118 3.48 -19.45 -3.15
C VAL A 118 3.91 -19.40 -4.62
N MET A 119 4.64 -18.36 -5.04
CA MET A 119 5.17 -18.25 -6.40
C MET A 119 6.06 -19.42 -6.78
N ARG A 120 6.87 -19.95 -5.85
CA ARG A 120 7.77 -21.09 -6.08
C ARG A 120 7.05 -22.40 -6.39
N LEU A 121 5.73 -22.47 -6.18
CA LEU A 121 4.90 -23.61 -6.56
C LEU A 121 4.57 -23.65 -8.06
N PHE A 122 4.95 -22.60 -8.81
CA PHE A 122 4.71 -22.48 -10.24
C PHE A 122 6.02 -22.58 -11.02
N PRO A 123 5.98 -23.11 -12.27
CA PRO A 123 7.14 -23.08 -13.15
C PRO A 123 7.53 -21.63 -13.46
N ALA A 124 8.83 -21.35 -13.41
CA ALA A 124 9.41 -20.07 -13.80
C ALA A 124 10.22 -20.22 -15.10
N PRO A 125 10.32 -19.18 -15.94
CA PRO A 125 11.27 -19.17 -17.04
C PRO A 125 12.70 -19.38 -16.51
N ASP A 126 13.53 -20.13 -17.22
CA ASP A 126 14.96 -20.32 -16.93
C ASP A 126 15.79 -19.06 -17.28
N TYR A 127 15.31 -17.90 -16.83
CA TYR A 127 15.99 -16.63 -17.03
C TYR A 127 16.80 -16.26 -15.79
N THR A 128 18.12 -16.36 -15.92
CA THR A 128 19.07 -15.81 -14.95
C THR A 128 19.68 -14.53 -15.52
N PRO A 129 19.52 -13.36 -14.86
CA PRO A 129 20.18 -12.14 -15.29
C PRO A 129 21.69 -12.34 -15.44
N ALA A 130 22.23 -12.09 -16.63
CA ALA A 130 23.58 -12.49 -17.02
C ALA A 130 24.73 -11.78 -16.28
N HIS A 131 24.45 -10.78 -15.42
CA HIS A 131 25.48 -10.03 -14.72
C HIS A 131 25.08 -9.76 -13.26
N ARG A 132 25.99 -10.11 -12.33
CA ARG A 132 25.91 -9.64 -10.95
C ARG A 132 26.21 -8.15 -10.94
N SER A 133 25.19 -7.36 -10.63
CA SER A 133 25.33 -5.92 -10.45
C SER A 133 26.18 -5.63 -9.20
N SER A 134 26.89 -4.49 -9.21
CA SER A 134 27.73 -4.10 -8.06
C SER A 134 26.87 -3.95 -6.80
N ALA A 135 27.47 -4.01 -5.61
CA ALA A 135 26.74 -3.80 -4.36
C ALA A 135 25.96 -2.47 -4.33
N GLY A 136 26.55 -1.42 -4.91
CA GLY A 136 25.91 -0.11 -5.06
C GLY A 136 24.70 -0.16 -6.00
N ASP A 137 24.79 -0.87 -7.12
CA ASP A 137 23.68 -1.01 -8.06
C ASP A 137 22.51 -1.80 -7.46
N GLN A 138 22.81 -2.88 -6.72
CA GLN A 138 21.79 -3.64 -5.98
C GLN A 138 21.10 -2.77 -4.92
N PHE A 139 21.86 -1.95 -4.20
CA PHE A 139 21.30 -1.02 -3.23
C PHE A 139 20.40 0.04 -3.88
N VAL A 140 20.82 0.62 -5.00
CA VAL A 140 20.02 1.61 -5.77
C VAL A 140 18.75 0.97 -6.32
N ALA A 141 18.85 -0.23 -6.89
CA ALA A 141 17.70 -0.99 -7.36
C ALA A 141 16.72 -1.27 -6.22
N ASN A 142 17.23 -1.63 -5.04
CA ASN A 142 16.40 -1.85 -3.87
C ASN A 142 15.70 -0.57 -3.39
N LEU A 143 16.41 0.56 -3.31
CA LEU A 143 15.79 1.86 -3.01
C LEU A 143 14.73 2.24 -4.03
N HIS A 144 14.97 1.95 -5.31
CA HIS A 144 14.00 2.19 -6.37
C HIS A 144 12.73 1.37 -6.11
N SER A 145 12.86 0.07 -5.89
CA SER A 145 11.72 -0.80 -5.60
C SER A 145 10.98 -0.39 -4.33
N ALA A 146 11.69 0.04 -3.28
CA ALA A 146 11.06 0.49 -2.05
C ALA A 146 10.34 1.84 -2.19
N LEU A 147 10.93 2.81 -2.88
CA LEU A 147 10.41 4.19 -2.89
C LEU A 147 9.54 4.47 -4.11
N VAL A 148 9.98 4.07 -5.30
CA VAL A 148 9.31 4.39 -6.57
C VAL A 148 8.07 3.50 -6.73
N GLU A 149 8.23 2.18 -6.60
CA GLU A 149 7.10 1.26 -6.77
C GLU A 149 6.01 1.50 -5.73
N GLU A 150 6.37 1.66 -4.46
CA GLU A 150 5.35 1.88 -3.42
C GLU A 150 4.68 3.25 -3.53
N THR A 151 5.37 4.26 -4.04
CA THR A 151 4.77 5.57 -4.30
C THR A 151 3.78 5.52 -5.46
N LEU A 152 4.23 5.00 -6.60
CA LEU A 152 3.47 5.05 -7.85
C LEU A 152 2.42 3.96 -7.97
N LEU A 153 2.67 2.78 -7.39
CA LEU A 153 1.84 1.60 -7.58
C LEU A 153 0.99 1.26 -6.35
N LEU A 154 1.31 1.82 -5.17
CA LEU A 154 0.51 1.64 -3.97
C LEU A 154 -0.08 2.96 -3.47
N ALA A 155 0.75 3.94 -3.11
CA ALA A 155 0.32 5.17 -2.44
C ALA A 155 -0.67 5.98 -3.27
N LEU A 156 -0.30 6.30 -4.51
CA LEU A 156 -1.11 7.11 -5.41
C LEU A 156 -2.42 6.39 -5.83
N PRO A 157 -2.40 5.13 -6.30
CA PRO A 157 -3.62 4.39 -6.60
C PRO A 157 -4.54 4.25 -5.38
N MET A 158 -4.00 3.95 -4.20
CA MET A 158 -4.81 3.84 -2.98
C MET A 158 -5.44 5.17 -2.59
N ALA A 159 -4.73 6.30 -2.73
CA ALA A 159 -5.28 7.63 -2.48
C ALA A 159 -6.50 7.91 -3.39
N VAL A 160 -6.36 7.63 -4.68
CA VAL A 160 -7.42 7.79 -5.68
C VAL A 160 -8.61 6.87 -5.39
N MET A 161 -8.38 5.58 -5.25
CA MET A 161 -9.46 4.60 -5.02
C MET A 161 -10.15 4.80 -3.67
N THR A 162 -9.44 5.24 -2.64
CA THR A 162 -10.04 5.59 -1.34
C THR A 162 -10.91 6.84 -1.45
N ARG A 163 -10.45 7.86 -2.19
CA ARG A 163 -11.24 9.07 -2.47
C ARG A 163 -12.52 8.75 -3.24
N LEU A 164 -12.44 7.82 -4.19
CA LEU A 164 -13.58 7.33 -4.96
C LEU A 164 -14.42 6.27 -4.22
N ARG A 165 -14.05 5.92 -2.98
CA ARG A 165 -14.76 4.96 -2.12
C ARG A 165 -14.90 3.55 -2.74
N TRP A 166 -13.93 3.13 -3.54
CA TRP A 166 -13.94 1.79 -4.12
C TRP A 166 -13.88 0.71 -3.03
N CYS A 167 -14.53 -0.42 -3.29
CA CYS A 167 -14.47 -1.58 -2.39
C CYS A 167 -13.04 -2.16 -2.36
N TRP A 168 -12.72 -2.92 -1.31
CA TRP A 168 -11.36 -3.44 -1.12
C TRP A 168 -10.98 -4.45 -2.22
N GLN A 169 -11.96 -5.16 -2.79
CA GLN A 169 -11.74 -6.09 -3.90
C GLN A 169 -11.29 -5.36 -5.16
N ALA A 170 -11.95 -4.25 -5.50
CA ALA A 170 -11.55 -3.41 -6.63
C ALA A 170 -10.16 -2.78 -6.40
N GLN A 171 -9.87 -2.37 -5.17
CA GLN A 171 -8.53 -1.89 -4.79
C GLN A 171 -7.47 -2.96 -5.02
N LEU A 172 -7.70 -4.17 -4.52
CA LEU A 172 -6.80 -5.30 -4.72
C LEU A 172 -6.60 -5.61 -6.20
N ALA A 173 -7.68 -5.69 -6.99
CA ALA A 173 -7.61 -6.00 -8.41
C ALA A 173 -6.74 -4.99 -9.19
N VAL A 174 -6.91 -3.68 -8.92
CA VAL A 174 -6.06 -2.64 -9.53
C VAL A 174 -4.61 -2.80 -9.13
N LEU A 175 -4.32 -2.99 -7.84
CA LEU A 175 -2.94 -3.08 -7.37
C LEU A 175 -2.23 -4.30 -7.98
N VAL A 176 -2.93 -5.43 -8.10
CA VAL A 176 -2.43 -6.61 -8.81
C VAL A 176 -2.20 -6.29 -10.29
N ALA A 177 -3.16 -5.66 -10.97
CA ALA A 177 -3.05 -5.30 -12.38
C ALA A 177 -1.92 -4.31 -12.68
N LEU A 178 -1.62 -3.39 -11.76
CA LEU A 178 -0.48 -2.48 -11.87
C LEU A 178 0.85 -3.17 -11.57
N ARG A 179 0.88 -4.15 -10.68
CA ARG A 179 2.14 -4.74 -10.18
C ARG A 179 2.60 -5.97 -10.97
N VAL A 180 1.68 -6.83 -11.38
CA VAL A 180 2.01 -8.08 -12.10
C VAL A 180 2.77 -7.84 -13.41
N PRO A 181 2.43 -6.87 -14.28
CA PRO A 181 3.01 -6.77 -15.62
C PRO A 181 4.55 -6.72 -15.65
N PHE A 182 5.17 -5.92 -14.78
CA PHE A 182 6.64 -5.84 -14.72
C PHE A 182 7.28 -6.92 -13.84
N HIS A 183 6.48 -7.83 -13.27
CA HIS A 183 6.93 -9.03 -12.55
C HIS A 183 6.69 -10.33 -13.33
N LEU A 184 6.18 -10.26 -14.56
CA LEU A 184 5.92 -11.43 -15.40
C LEU A 184 7.19 -12.26 -15.71
N TYR A 185 8.39 -11.70 -15.49
CA TYR A 185 9.64 -12.45 -15.57
C TYR A 185 9.74 -13.58 -14.53
N TYR A 186 8.88 -13.60 -13.50
CA TYR A 186 8.74 -14.75 -12.59
C TYR A 186 7.84 -15.87 -13.13
N GLY A 187 7.35 -15.79 -14.36
CA GLY A 187 6.40 -16.76 -14.90
C GLY A 187 4.96 -16.50 -14.45
N TYR A 188 4.10 -17.51 -14.64
CA TYR A 188 2.70 -17.45 -14.22
C TYR A 188 2.52 -17.31 -12.70
N GLY A 189 3.53 -17.73 -11.92
CA GLY A 189 3.58 -17.54 -10.48
C GLY A 189 3.52 -16.07 -10.04
N ALA A 190 3.87 -15.13 -10.93
CA ALA A 190 3.80 -13.69 -10.67
C ALA A 190 2.38 -13.23 -10.28
N LEU A 191 1.33 -13.85 -10.82
CA LEU A 191 -0.05 -13.55 -10.45
C LEU A 191 -0.36 -13.95 -9.00
N ALA A 192 0.09 -15.15 -8.60
CA ALA A 192 -0.10 -15.64 -7.23
C ALA A 192 0.71 -14.80 -6.23
N LEU A 193 1.96 -14.47 -6.57
CA LEU A 193 2.79 -13.51 -5.83
C LEU A 193 2.05 -12.18 -5.64
N GLY A 194 1.61 -11.58 -6.76
CA GLY A 194 0.94 -10.29 -6.77
C GLY A 194 -0.31 -10.28 -5.91
N LEU A 195 -1.15 -11.32 -6.00
CA LEU A 195 -2.38 -11.44 -5.22
C LEU A 195 -2.11 -11.50 -3.71
N VAL A 196 -1.23 -12.41 -3.27
CA VAL A 196 -0.93 -12.59 -1.84
C VAL A 196 -0.24 -11.36 -1.26
N TRP A 197 0.76 -10.84 -1.98
CA TRP A 197 1.50 -9.65 -1.58
C TRP A 197 0.57 -8.43 -1.45
N MET A 198 -0.25 -8.16 -2.46
CA MET A 198 -1.16 -7.01 -2.44
C MET A 198 -2.29 -7.16 -1.42
N CYS A 199 -2.74 -8.38 -1.10
CA CYS A 199 -3.65 -8.59 0.04
C CYS A 199 -3.04 -8.08 1.35
N GLY A 200 -1.78 -8.43 1.62
CA GLY A 200 -1.06 -7.96 2.79
C GLY A 200 -0.94 -6.43 2.83
N TYR A 201 -0.59 -5.82 1.70
CA TYR A 201 -0.45 -4.37 1.59
C TYR A 201 -1.79 -3.62 1.72
N VAL A 202 -2.87 -4.12 1.12
CA VAL A 202 -4.21 -3.55 1.27
C VAL A 202 -4.65 -3.62 2.73
N LEU A 203 -4.44 -4.77 3.39
CA LEU A 203 -4.77 -4.93 4.81
C LEU A 203 -4.03 -3.91 5.67
N VAL A 204 -2.71 -3.80 5.51
CA VAL A 204 -1.88 -2.89 6.28
C VAL A 204 -2.27 -1.44 5.98
N TYR A 205 -2.28 -1.03 4.70
CA TYR A 205 -2.58 0.33 4.29
C TYR A 205 -3.96 0.80 4.77
N ARG A 206 -5.00 -0.04 4.68
CA ARG A 206 -6.35 0.32 5.16
C ARG A 206 -6.43 0.48 6.67
N GLN A 207 -5.54 -0.17 7.42
CA GLN A 207 -5.47 -0.03 8.87
C GLN A 207 -4.62 1.16 9.30
N VAL A 208 -3.41 1.30 8.75
CA VAL A 208 -2.47 2.35 9.19
C VAL A 208 -2.61 3.66 8.44
N GLY A 209 -3.06 3.64 7.18
CA GLY A 209 -3.23 4.81 6.33
C GLY A 209 -1.94 5.54 5.97
N VAL A 210 -0.80 4.84 6.03
CA VAL A 210 0.54 5.36 5.69
C VAL A 210 1.29 4.33 4.84
N VAL A 211 2.10 4.80 3.88
CA VAL A 211 2.80 3.95 2.91
C VAL A 211 4.18 3.50 3.38
N TRP A 212 4.83 4.25 4.28
CA TRP A 212 6.21 3.95 4.68
C TRP A 212 6.42 2.53 5.23
N PRO A 213 5.47 1.87 5.92
CA PRO A 213 5.65 0.49 6.35
C PRO A 213 5.82 -0.48 5.16
N SER A 214 5.09 -0.26 4.06
CA SER A 214 5.25 -1.01 2.81
C SER A 214 6.57 -0.71 2.12
N MET A 215 7.02 0.56 2.12
CA MET A 215 8.36 0.94 1.60
C MET A 215 9.48 0.22 2.36
N LEU A 216 9.43 0.26 3.69
CA LEU A 216 10.41 -0.41 4.54
C LEU A 216 10.35 -1.93 4.38
N THR A 217 9.15 -2.48 4.23
CA THR A 217 8.95 -3.91 3.96
C THR A 217 9.65 -4.33 2.69
N HIS A 218 9.37 -3.64 1.59
CA HIS A 218 9.93 -3.95 0.29
C HIS A 218 11.46 -3.83 0.33
N PHE A 219 11.98 -2.74 0.92
CA PHE A 219 13.40 -2.54 1.12
C PHE A 219 14.05 -3.68 1.91
N ALA A 220 13.43 -4.07 3.03
CA ALA A 220 13.97 -5.11 3.90
C ALA A 220 13.90 -6.50 3.25
N TYR A 221 12.84 -6.81 2.51
CA TYR A 221 12.71 -8.08 1.79
C TYR A 221 13.82 -8.23 0.76
N ASN A 222 13.99 -7.23 -0.11
CA ASN A 222 15.05 -7.24 -1.11
C ASN A 222 16.44 -7.26 -0.45
N SER A 223 16.65 -6.49 0.63
CA SER A 223 17.91 -6.51 1.37
C SER A 223 18.22 -7.89 1.95
N ALA A 224 17.21 -8.63 2.41
CA ALA A 224 17.38 -9.98 2.97
C ALA A 224 17.84 -11.00 1.91
N HIS A 225 17.72 -10.65 0.63
CA HIS A 225 18.10 -11.50 -0.50
C HIS A 225 19.26 -10.90 -1.34
N ALA A 226 19.76 -9.72 -0.99
CA ALA A 226 20.78 -9.02 -1.76
C ALA A 226 22.21 -9.33 -1.29
N ASP A 227 23.15 -9.42 -2.22
CA ASP A 227 24.53 -9.83 -1.93
C ASP A 227 25.38 -8.73 -1.29
N TYR A 228 24.88 -7.48 -1.24
CA TYR A 228 25.56 -6.39 -0.54
C TYR A 228 25.51 -6.48 0.99
N LEU A 229 24.70 -7.41 1.55
CA LEU A 229 24.69 -7.70 2.98
C LEU A 229 25.37 -9.03 3.30
N PRO A 230 26.11 -9.12 4.42
CA PRO A 230 26.63 -10.39 4.92
C PRO A 230 25.51 -11.43 5.09
N PRO A 231 25.75 -12.73 4.79
CA PRO A 231 24.74 -13.79 4.92
C PRO A 231 24.03 -13.84 6.28
N THR A 232 24.77 -13.62 7.37
CA THR A 232 24.21 -13.58 8.72
C THR A 232 23.23 -12.43 8.91
N ALA A 233 23.56 -11.23 8.41
CA ALA A 233 22.70 -10.06 8.51
C ALA A 233 21.40 -10.25 7.71
N ARG A 234 21.51 -10.81 6.50
CA ARG A 234 20.36 -11.19 5.65
C ARG A 234 19.38 -12.11 6.41
N SER A 235 19.92 -13.21 6.95
CA SER A 235 19.14 -14.24 7.63
C SER A 235 18.48 -13.71 8.91
N LEU A 236 19.23 -12.96 9.73
CA LEU A 236 18.70 -12.37 10.97
C LEU A 236 17.58 -11.35 10.68
N MET A 237 17.74 -10.51 9.67
CA MET A 237 16.74 -9.53 9.29
C MET A 237 15.45 -10.20 8.80
N GLY A 238 15.56 -11.19 7.90
CA GLY A 238 14.39 -11.94 7.43
C GLY A 238 13.68 -12.67 8.55
N PHE A 239 14.43 -13.39 9.39
CA PHE A 239 13.88 -14.11 10.54
C PHE A 239 13.17 -13.18 11.53
N ALA A 240 13.80 -12.06 11.91
CA ALA A 240 13.22 -11.10 12.83
C ALA A 240 11.90 -10.51 12.32
N LEU A 241 11.83 -10.17 11.03
CA LEU A 241 10.61 -9.62 10.41
C LEU A 241 9.50 -10.68 10.28
N LEU A 242 9.84 -11.93 9.99
CA LEU A 242 8.86 -13.04 9.96
C LEU A 242 8.26 -13.29 11.35
N VAL A 243 9.10 -13.44 12.37
CA VAL A 243 8.65 -13.63 13.76
C VAL A 243 7.81 -12.44 14.23
N GLY A 244 8.28 -11.22 13.94
CA GLY A 244 7.55 -9.99 14.24
C GLY A 244 6.20 -9.92 13.53
N GLY A 245 6.12 -10.36 12.27
CA GLY A 245 4.91 -10.39 11.46
C GLY A 245 3.87 -11.34 12.04
N VAL A 246 4.29 -12.58 12.37
CA VAL A 246 3.43 -13.58 13.01
C VAL A 246 2.95 -13.09 14.38
N ALA A 247 3.84 -12.60 15.24
CA ALA A 247 3.48 -12.10 16.57
C ALA A 247 2.48 -10.92 16.49
N THR A 248 2.70 -10.01 15.54
CA THR A 248 1.82 -8.86 15.30
C THR A 248 0.45 -9.30 14.79
N LEU A 249 0.40 -10.26 13.85
CA LEU A 249 -0.83 -10.79 13.30
C LEU A 249 -1.65 -11.56 14.36
N VAL A 250 -1.01 -12.37 15.18
CA VAL A 250 -1.65 -13.05 16.32
C VAL A 250 -2.25 -12.03 17.28
N ARG A 251 -1.51 -10.97 17.60
CA ARG A 251 -2.02 -9.89 18.46
C ARG A 251 -3.20 -9.14 17.83
N LEU A 252 -3.17 -8.93 16.53
CA LEU A 252 -4.27 -8.32 15.79
C LEU A 252 -5.52 -9.22 15.82
N ALA A 253 -5.37 -10.51 15.53
CA ALA A 253 -6.45 -11.49 15.57
C ALA A 253 -7.11 -11.60 16.96
N ARG A 254 -6.29 -11.59 18.03
CA ARG A 254 -6.79 -11.60 19.42
C ARG A 254 -7.59 -10.33 19.77
N ARG A 255 -7.29 -9.19 19.16
CA ARG A 255 -8.05 -7.93 19.37
C ARG A 255 -9.38 -7.91 18.63
N THR A 256 -9.46 -8.63 17.51
CA THR A 256 -10.67 -8.70 16.67
C THR A 256 -11.60 -9.86 17.02
N ALA A 257 -11.13 -10.82 17.81
CA ALA A 257 -11.96 -11.94 18.25
C ALA A 257 -13.20 -11.39 18.98
N PRO A 258 -14.43 -11.77 18.55
CA PRO A 258 -15.64 -11.37 19.24
C PRO A 258 -15.55 -11.83 20.70
N LEU A 259 -15.79 -10.92 21.64
CA LEU A 259 -15.84 -11.28 23.06
C LEU A 259 -16.83 -12.45 23.21
N PRO A 260 -16.48 -13.52 23.95
CA PRO A 260 -17.38 -14.63 24.14
C PRO A 260 -18.71 -14.10 24.66
N LEU A 261 -19.80 -14.45 23.97
CA LEU A 261 -21.17 -13.99 24.21
C LEU A 261 -21.68 -14.28 25.65
N ASN A 262 -20.86 -14.91 26.48
CA ASN A 262 -21.17 -15.39 27.83
C ASN A 262 -21.12 -14.32 28.92
N ARG A 263 -20.92 -13.04 28.58
CA ARG A 263 -21.19 -11.89 29.45
C ARG A 263 -22.39 -11.08 28.94
N ARG A 264 -23.47 -11.76 28.56
CA ARG A 264 -24.80 -11.15 28.77
C ARG A 264 -24.94 -10.98 30.28
N ARG A 265 -24.56 -9.80 30.80
CA ARG A 265 -25.10 -9.32 32.07
C ARG A 265 -26.59 -9.63 31.99
N PRO A 266 -27.17 -10.40 32.92
CA PRO A 266 -28.62 -10.56 32.94
C PRO A 266 -29.20 -9.16 32.84
N LEU A 267 -30.06 -8.96 31.83
CA LEU A 267 -30.84 -7.73 31.73
C LEU A 267 -31.40 -7.50 33.14
N PRO A 268 -31.18 -6.31 33.74
CA PRO A 268 -31.79 -6.02 35.03
C PRO A 268 -33.27 -6.34 34.89
N THR A 269 -33.70 -7.42 35.54
CA THR A 269 -35.09 -7.83 35.55
C THR A 269 -35.87 -6.61 35.99
N ALA A 270 -36.84 -6.20 35.18
CA ALA A 270 -37.68 -5.02 35.36
C ALA A 270 -38.54 -5.10 36.64
N ARG A 271 -37.91 -5.18 37.81
CA ARG A 271 -38.50 -4.95 39.13
C ARG A 271 -38.15 -3.53 39.51
N GLY A 272 -38.93 -2.59 39.00
CA GLY A 272 -38.76 -1.17 39.29
C GLY A 272 -39.14 -0.23 38.16
N ALA A 273 -40.10 -0.62 37.31
CA ALA A 273 -40.82 0.37 36.51
C ALA A 273 -41.56 1.31 37.48
N THR A 274 -40.88 2.38 37.90
CA THR A 274 -41.57 3.56 38.39
C THR A 274 -42.42 4.08 37.22
N PRO A 275 -43.72 4.29 37.42
CA PRO A 275 -44.60 4.79 36.38
C PRO A 275 -44.05 6.14 35.89
N TRP A 276 -43.88 6.25 34.58
CA TRP A 276 -43.48 7.49 33.94
C TRP A 276 -44.57 8.54 34.21
N PRO A 277 -44.22 9.76 34.66
CA PRO A 277 -45.20 10.82 34.79
C PRO A 277 -45.77 11.13 33.41
N SER A 278 -47.06 10.87 33.23
CA SER A 278 -47.86 11.35 32.12
C SER A 278 -48.01 12.86 32.25
N HIS A 279 -46.97 13.61 31.88
CA HIS A 279 -47.05 15.06 31.83
C HIS A 279 -46.82 15.58 30.42
N VAL A 280 -47.97 15.96 29.86
CA VAL A 280 -48.22 17.23 29.16
C VAL A 280 -47.63 17.35 27.76
N HIS A 281 -48.51 17.04 26.81
CA HIS A 281 -48.56 17.68 25.50
C HIS A 281 -48.84 19.18 25.66
N ASP A 282 -47.77 19.97 25.75
CA ASP A 282 -47.76 21.36 25.27
C ASP A 282 -46.84 21.33 24.04
N GLY A 283 -47.21 21.71 22.83
CA GLY A 283 -48.04 22.85 22.46
C GLY A 283 -47.18 23.80 21.62
N ALA A 284 -47.16 23.58 20.29
CA ALA A 284 -46.86 24.57 19.23
C ALA A 284 -45.39 25.09 19.10
N PRO A 285 -44.97 25.78 17.99
CA PRO A 285 -45.77 26.28 16.87
C PRO A 285 -45.31 25.91 15.44
N ARG A 286 -46.31 25.87 14.55
CA ARG A 286 -46.16 25.97 13.10
C ARG A 286 -45.44 27.27 12.74
N ARG A 287 -44.34 27.19 11.99
CA ARG A 287 -43.78 28.36 11.29
C ARG A 287 -44.48 28.54 9.95
N ALA A 288 -45.15 29.68 9.84
CA ALA A 288 -45.69 30.24 8.62
C ALA A 288 -44.57 30.51 7.60
N GLY A 289 -44.95 30.45 6.33
CA GLY A 289 -44.07 30.65 5.19
C GLY A 289 -43.46 32.05 5.11
N ARG A 290 -42.47 32.14 4.24
CA ARG A 290 -42.07 33.37 3.58
C ARG A 290 -41.81 33.05 2.11
N ASP A 291 -42.55 33.80 1.30
CA ASP A 291 -42.37 34.23 -0.08
C ASP A 291 -40.91 34.24 -0.59
#